data_AF-J9EAZ5-F1
#
_entry.id   AF-J9EAZ5-F1
#
_cell.length_a   1.000
_cell.length_b   1.000
_cell.length_c   1.000
_cell.angle_alpha   90.00
_cell.angle_beta   90.00
_cell.angle_gamma   90.00
#
_symmetry.space_group_name_H-M   'P 1'
#
loop_
_entity.id
_entity.type
_entity.pdbx_description
1 polymer ?
#
loop_
_entity_poly.entity_id
_entity_poly.type
_entity_poly.pdbx_seq_one_letter_code
_entity_poly.pdbx_strand_id
1 'polypeptide(L)'
;MLQRQETITQVIDVQSTLRDVVADWKQRLGCEFEVISVDLIPDKCEDGGLGISLEGTVDILNGAQLCPHHYIDSLRPGGPAAFSNVLRSGDELLQANDVVLYGESHVTVTQALIKAATTSQRVRLTVARKIQTVNVFMPRPEESLPIAYPLLATTDDRLVK
;
A
#
# COMPACT_ATOMS: atom_id res chain seq x y z
N MET A 1 56.78 -1.64 -12.85
CA MET A 1 55.69 -0.64 -12.78
C MET A 1 54.45 -1.36 -12.25
N LEU A 2 54.05 -1.11 -11.00
CA LEU A 2 52.82 -1.69 -10.44
C LEU A 2 51.67 -0.72 -10.72
N GLN A 3 50.75 -1.12 -11.59
CA GLN A 3 49.52 -0.38 -11.84
C GLN A 3 48.58 -0.69 -10.66
N ARG A 4 48.41 0.28 -9.75
CA ARG A 4 47.36 0.21 -8.74
C ARG A 4 46.02 0.32 -9.46
N GLN A 5 45.25 -0.76 -9.46
CA GLN A 5 43.84 -0.74 -9.83
C GLN A 5 43.11 0.01 -8.71
N GLU A 6 42.66 1.22 -8.99
CA GLU A 6 41.79 1.97 -8.07
C GLU A 6 40.40 1.33 -8.09
N THR A 7 40.03 0.68 -6.99
CA THR A 7 38.66 0.23 -6.74
C THR A 7 37.81 1.46 -6.44
N ILE A 8 37.05 1.91 -7.44
CA ILE A 8 36.04 2.96 -7.31
C ILE A 8 34.97 2.44 -6.35
N THR A 9 34.99 2.92 -5.11
CA THR A 9 33.87 2.77 -4.18
C THR A 9 32.71 3.59 -4.74
N GLN A 10 31.79 2.94 -5.45
CA GLN A 10 30.50 3.53 -5.77
C GLN A 10 29.76 3.72 -4.44
N VAL A 11 29.72 4.96 -3.97
CA VAL A 11 28.75 5.41 -2.98
C VAL A 11 27.38 5.21 -3.60
N ILE A 12 26.72 4.10 -3.26
CA ILE A 12 25.36 3.82 -3.71
C ILE A 12 24.48 4.88 -3.05
N ASP A 13 24.03 5.84 -3.84
CA ASP A 13 23.10 6.86 -3.37
C ASP A 13 21.78 6.20 -2.99
N VAL A 14 21.45 6.24 -1.70
CA VAL A 14 20.25 5.60 -1.15
C VAL A 14 18.99 6.19 -1.80
N GLN A 15 19.03 7.44 -2.25
CA GLN A 15 17.93 8.09 -2.97
C GLN A 15 17.78 7.55 -4.41
N SER A 16 18.88 7.27 -5.11
CA SER A 16 18.85 6.56 -6.40
C SER A 16 18.17 5.20 -6.25
N THR A 17 18.63 4.36 -5.32
CA THR A 17 18.06 3.02 -5.13
C THR A 17 16.57 3.03 -4.81
N LEU A 18 16.09 4.03 -4.07
CA LEU A 18 14.67 4.22 -3.80
C LEU A 18 13.88 4.52 -5.08
N ARG A 19 14.38 5.44 -5.91
CA ARG A 19 13.74 5.77 -7.19
C ARG A 19 13.74 4.58 -8.14
N ASP A 20 14.81 3.79 -8.11
CA ASP A 20 14.94 2.59 -8.94
C ASP A 20 13.86 1.56 -8.57
N VAL A 21 13.69 1.26 -7.27
CA VAL A 21 12.64 0.32 -6.81
C VAL A 21 11.23 0.84 -7.12
N VAL A 22 10.95 2.12 -6.88
CA VAL A 22 9.64 2.71 -7.18
C VAL A 22 9.36 2.68 -8.68
N ALA A 23 10.34 3.00 -9.52
CA ALA A 23 10.20 2.98 -10.97
C ALA A 23 9.96 1.56 -11.50
N ASP A 24 10.70 0.57 -10.99
CA ASP A 24 10.55 -0.83 -11.36
C ASP A 24 9.14 -1.35 -11.04
N TRP A 25 8.64 -1.08 -9.84
CA TRP A 25 7.28 -1.46 -9.46
C TRP A 25 6.23 -0.69 -10.25
N LYS A 26 6.45 0.59 -10.53
CA LYS A 26 5.55 1.41 -11.35
C LYS A 26 5.46 0.89 -12.79
N GLN A 27 6.57 0.41 -13.35
CA GLN A 27 6.59 -0.20 -14.68
C GLN A 27 5.81 -1.51 -14.73
N ARG A 28 5.87 -2.33 -13.66
CA ARG A 28 5.17 -3.62 -13.57
C ARG A 28 3.67 -3.48 -13.36
N LEU A 29 3.25 -2.58 -12.47
CA LEU A 29 1.84 -2.40 -12.09
C LEU A 29 1.08 -1.44 -13.02
N GLY A 30 1.78 -0.51 -13.67
CA GLY A 30 1.19 0.43 -14.61
C GLY A 30 0.82 1.79 -14.01
N CYS A 31 0.29 2.67 -14.87
CA CYS A 31 0.01 4.06 -14.51
C CYS A 31 -1.13 4.22 -13.49
N GLU A 32 -2.02 3.23 -13.37
CA GLU A 32 -3.18 3.23 -12.48
C GLU A 32 -2.85 3.03 -10.99
N PHE A 33 -1.63 2.59 -10.66
CA PHE A 33 -1.16 2.41 -9.28
C PHE A 33 -0.10 3.43 -8.90
N GLU A 34 -0.33 4.21 -7.86
CA GLU A 34 0.72 5.00 -7.20
C GLU A 34 1.63 4.05 -6.41
N VAL A 35 2.95 4.10 -6.64
CA VAL A 35 3.93 3.29 -5.91
C VAL A 35 4.68 4.19 -4.94
N ILE A 36 4.77 3.75 -3.69
CA ILE A 36 5.24 4.55 -2.57
C ILE A 36 6.24 3.73 -1.77
N SER A 37 7.44 4.27 -1.51
CA SER A 37 8.42 3.66 -0.63
C SER A 37 8.67 4.55 0.59
N VAL A 38 8.68 3.94 1.78
CA VAL A 38 8.89 4.63 3.05
C VAL A 38 9.87 3.85 3.92
N ASP A 39 10.78 4.57 4.58
CA ASP A 39 11.68 3.98 5.56
C ASP A 39 11.04 4.09 6.96
N LEU A 40 10.75 2.95 7.58
CA LEU A 40 10.22 2.84 8.93
C LEU A 40 11.33 2.45 9.91
N ILE A 41 11.27 2.94 11.14
CA ILE A 41 12.11 2.49 12.24
C ILE A 41 11.25 1.57 13.11
N PRO A 42 11.48 0.25 13.11
CA PRO A 42 10.68 -0.67 13.90
C PRO A 42 10.74 -0.36 15.40
N ASP A 43 9.61 -0.48 16.09
CA ASP A 43 9.55 -0.46 17.54
C ASP A 43 9.59 -1.88 18.12
N LYS A 44 9.68 -1.99 19.45
CA LYS A 44 9.67 -3.27 20.17
C LYS A 44 8.27 -3.66 20.63
N CYS A 45 7.30 -3.63 19.73
CA CYS A 45 5.94 -4.09 20.00
C CYS A 45 5.74 -5.55 19.55
N GLU A 46 4.76 -6.24 20.15
CA GLU A 46 4.49 -7.66 19.91
C GLU A 46 3.84 -7.95 18.55
N ASP A 47 3.31 -6.93 17.88
CA ASP A 47 2.69 -7.04 16.55
C ASP A 47 3.73 -7.10 15.40
N GLY A 48 5.01 -7.32 15.72
CA GLY A 48 6.10 -7.35 14.74
C GLY A 48 6.78 -6.01 14.49
N GLY A 49 6.41 -4.95 15.23
CA GLY A 49 7.23 -3.75 15.37
C GLY A 49 7.05 -2.67 14.30
N LEU A 50 6.27 -2.93 13.24
CA LEU A 50 6.01 -1.94 12.17
C LEU A 50 4.72 -1.13 12.40
N GLY A 51 3.79 -1.64 13.20
CA GLY A 51 2.50 -0.99 13.47
C GLY A 51 1.51 -1.11 12.32
N ILE A 52 1.52 -2.26 11.62
CA ILE A 52 0.66 -2.55 10.48
C ILE A 52 -0.10 -3.85 10.75
N SER A 53 -1.40 -3.84 10.51
CA SER A 53 -2.23 -5.05 10.44
C SER A 53 -2.54 -5.37 8.98
N LEU A 54 -2.57 -6.66 8.64
CA LEU A 54 -2.67 -7.13 7.26
C LEU A 54 -3.98 -7.88 7.03
N GLU A 55 -4.58 -7.63 5.87
CA GLU A 55 -5.57 -8.50 5.26
C GLU A 55 -4.99 -9.17 4.01
N GLY A 56 -5.48 -10.36 3.68
CA GLY A 56 -5.05 -11.11 2.52
C GLY A 56 -6.22 -11.49 1.65
N THR A 57 -6.09 -11.28 0.35
CA THR A 57 -7.02 -11.82 -0.66
C THR A 57 -6.27 -12.82 -1.54
N VAL A 58 -7.02 -13.66 -2.24
CA VAL A 58 -6.48 -14.58 -3.25
C VAL A 58 -7.32 -14.43 -4.50
N ASP A 59 -6.67 -14.24 -5.64
CA ASP A 59 -7.37 -14.24 -6.91
C ASP A 59 -7.82 -15.65 -7.26
N ILE A 60 -8.99 -15.77 -7.88
CA ILE A 60 -9.46 -17.05 -8.41
C ILE A 60 -9.34 -17.01 -9.92
N LEU A 61 -8.33 -17.70 -10.46
CA LEU A 61 -8.07 -17.82 -11.88
C LEU A 61 -8.36 -19.26 -12.31
N ASN A 62 -9.34 -19.44 -13.20
CA ASN A 62 -9.77 -20.75 -13.71
C ASN A 62 -10.11 -21.78 -12.61
N GLY A 63 -10.64 -21.33 -11.48
CA GLY A 63 -10.97 -22.18 -10.33
C GLY A 63 -9.79 -22.52 -9.41
N ALA A 64 -8.58 -22.04 -9.71
CA ALA A 64 -7.42 -22.10 -8.82
C ALA A 64 -7.24 -20.77 -8.08
N GLN A 65 -6.99 -20.85 -6.77
CA GLN A 65 -6.55 -19.69 -6.00
C GLN A 65 -5.09 -19.37 -6.35
N LEU A 66 -4.87 -18.25 -7.01
CA LEU A 66 -3.57 -17.79 -7.51
C LEU A 66 -3.36 -16.34 -7.06
N CYS A 67 -2.10 -15.90 -7.04
CA CYS A 67 -1.73 -14.51 -6.72
C CYS A 67 -2.37 -13.98 -5.41
N PRO A 68 -1.88 -14.42 -4.24
CA PRO A 68 -2.26 -13.79 -2.99
C PRO A 68 -1.85 -12.31 -3.01
N HIS A 69 -2.77 -11.44 -2.62
CA HIS A 69 -2.53 -10.02 -2.44
C HIS A 69 -2.67 -9.68 -0.96
N HIS A 70 -1.81 -8.78 -0.47
CA HIS A 70 -1.80 -8.38 0.93
C HIS A 70 -1.95 -6.87 1.05
N TYR A 71 -2.98 -6.45 1.77
CA TYR A 71 -3.28 -5.05 1.98
C TYR A 71 -3.09 -4.68 3.44
N ILE A 72 -2.76 -3.42 3.68
CA ILE A 72 -2.81 -2.82 5.00
C ILE A 72 -4.29 -2.70 5.39
N ASP A 73 -4.72 -3.47 6.38
CA ASP A 73 -6.06 -3.32 6.96
C ASP A 73 -6.11 -2.05 7.83
N SER A 74 -5.18 -1.94 8.78
CA SER A 74 -5.14 -0.83 9.73
C SER A 74 -3.73 -0.50 10.18
N LEU A 75 -3.55 0.73 10.66
CA LEU A 75 -2.29 1.23 11.21
C LEU A 75 -2.45 1.42 12.71
N ARG A 76 -1.47 0.92 13.48
CA ARG A 76 -1.46 1.07 14.94
C ARG A 76 -1.29 2.55 15.31
N PRO A 77 -2.21 3.15 16.09
CA PRO A 77 -2.03 4.53 16.55
C PRO A 77 -0.72 4.70 17.32
N GLY A 78 0.10 5.67 16.90
CA GLY A 78 1.43 5.90 17.48
C GLY A 78 2.47 4.82 17.14
N GLY A 79 2.21 3.94 16.17
CA GLY A 79 3.19 3.01 15.63
C GLY A 79 4.04 3.63 14.51
N PRO A 80 5.17 3.00 14.12
CA PRO A 80 6.07 3.53 13.10
C PRO A 80 5.39 3.81 11.75
N ALA A 81 4.53 2.91 11.29
CA ALA A 81 3.79 3.09 10.05
C ALA A 81 2.80 4.26 10.11
N ALA A 82 2.09 4.44 11.23
CA ALA A 82 1.20 5.57 11.43
C ALA A 82 1.96 6.91 11.50
N PHE A 83 3.12 6.94 12.18
CA PHE A 83 3.96 8.14 12.25
C PHE A 83 4.54 8.58 10.91
N SER A 84 4.69 7.65 9.96
CA SER A 84 5.14 8.01 8.62
C SER A 84 4.17 8.95 7.90
N ASN A 85 2.86 8.90 8.22
CA ASN A 85 1.78 9.62 7.53
C ASN A 85 1.70 9.39 6.00
N VAL A 86 2.45 8.42 5.49
CA VAL A 86 2.55 8.10 4.06
C VAL A 86 1.71 6.88 3.72
N LEU A 87 1.74 5.88 4.60
CA LEU A 87 0.96 4.65 4.50
C LEU A 87 -0.48 4.88 4.97
N ARG A 88 -1.42 4.12 4.40
CA ARG A 88 -2.81 4.06 4.85
C ARG A 88 -3.42 2.69 4.61
N SER A 89 -4.56 2.46 5.23
CA SER A 89 -5.41 1.30 4.94
C SER A 89 -5.75 1.21 3.45
N GLY A 90 -5.75 0.00 2.91
CA GLY A 90 -5.95 -0.31 1.49
C GLY A 90 -4.70 -0.22 0.61
N ASP A 91 -3.54 0.15 1.18
CA ASP A 91 -2.26 0.07 0.45
C ASP A 91 -1.82 -1.40 0.33
N GLU A 92 -1.40 -1.81 -0.87
CA GLU A 92 -0.95 -3.17 -1.17
C GLU A 92 0.55 -3.32 -0.93
N LEU A 93 0.97 -4.38 -0.25
CA LEU A 93 2.38 -4.67 0.02
C LEU A 93 3.08 -5.21 -1.23
N LEU A 94 4.17 -4.55 -1.64
CA LEU A 94 4.98 -4.99 -2.77
C LEU A 94 6.30 -5.60 -2.34
N GLN A 95 7.02 -4.91 -1.45
CA GLN A 95 8.40 -5.26 -1.09
C GLN A 95 8.77 -4.67 0.28
N ALA A 96 9.53 -5.42 1.07
CA ALA A 96 10.17 -4.96 2.29
C ALA A 96 11.69 -5.14 2.21
N ASN A 97 12.45 -4.05 2.31
CA ASN A 97 13.88 -4.00 2.00
C ASN A 97 14.13 -4.57 0.61
N ASP A 98 14.87 -5.69 0.53
CA ASP A 98 15.20 -6.38 -0.72
C ASP A 98 14.32 -7.63 -0.96
N VAL A 99 13.30 -7.84 -0.12
CA VAL A 99 12.42 -9.01 -0.18
C VAL A 99 11.09 -8.63 -0.82
N VAL A 100 10.79 -9.23 -1.97
CA VAL A 100 9.49 -9.08 -2.65
C VAL A 100 8.40 -9.81 -1.84
N LEU A 101 7.29 -9.11 -1.60
CA LEU A 101 6.12 -9.60 -0.87
C LEU A 101 4.92 -9.87 -1.79
N TYR A 102 4.87 -9.19 -2.93
CA TYR A 102 3.78 -9.33 -3.90
C TYR A 102 3.66 -10.78 -4.41
N GLY A 103 2.46 -11.37 -4.30
CA GLY A 103 2.18 -12.74 -4.74
C GLY A 103 2.68 -13.83 -3.79
N GLU A 104 3.26 -13.48 -2.66
CA GLU A 104 3.70 -14.44 -1.65
C GLU A 104 2.56 -14.86 -0.73
N SER A 105 2.70 -15.99 -0.04
CA SER A 105 1.67 -16.42 0.94
C SER A 105 1.61 -15.49 2.15
N HIS A 106 0.45 -15.42 2.83
CA HIS A 106 0.29 -14.63 4.06
C HIS A 106 1.35 -14.98 5.13
N VAL A 107 1.69 -16.26 5.26
CA VAL A 107 2.72 -16.73 6.19
C VAL A 107 4.10 -16.19 5.79
N THR A 108 4.45 -16.27 4.50
CA THR A 108 5.73 -15.76 3.98
C THR A 108 5.84 -14.26 4.21
N VAL A 109 4.80 -13.49 3.88
CA VAL A 109 4.78 -12.03 4.03
C VAL A 109 4.95 -11.63 5.49
N THR A 110 4.19 -12.23 6.39
CA THR A 110 4.27 -11.96 7.83
C THR A 110 5.67 -12.27 8.37
N GLN A 111 6.24 -13.42 7.99
CA GLN A 111 7.58 -13.82 8.42
C GLN A 111 8.66 -12.88 7.88
N ALA A 112 8.53 -12.42 6.63
CA ALA A 112 9.46 -11.49 6.01
C ALA A 112 9.44 -10.12 6.72
N LEU A 113 8.26 -9.60 7.06
CA LEU A 113 8.10 -8.34 7.79
C LEU A 113 8.69 -8.43 9.21
N ILE A 114 8.36 -9.48 9.96
CA ILE A 114 8.93 -9.70 11.30
C ILE A 114 10.45 -9.81 11.24
N LYS A 115 10.97 -10.57 10.27
CA LYS A 115 12.41 -10.73 10.06
C LYS A 115 13.06 -9.39 9.72
N ALA A 116 12.47 -8.60 8.83
CA ALA A 116 12.98 -7.29 8.47
C ALA A 116 13.03 -6.36 9.69
N ALA A 117 11.96 -6.34 10.49
CA ALA A 117 11.87 -5.53 11.71
C ALA A 117 12.85 -5.96 12.80
N THR A 118 13.13 -7.26 12.91
CA THR A 118 14.06 -7.80 13.94
C THR A 118 15.52 -7.68 13.51
N THR A 119 15.81 -7.86 12.21
CA THR A 119 17.18 -7.90 11.70
C THR A 119 17.74 -6.51 11.43
N SER A 120 16.89 -5.57 11.02
CA SER A 120 17.30 -4.24 10.55
C SER A 120 16.76 -3.15 11.46
N GLN A 121 17.58 -2.14 11.77
CA GLN A 121 17.14 -0.94 12.50
C GLN A 121 16.19 -0.05 11.65
N ARG A 122 16.14 -0.31 10.35
CA ARG A 122 15.31 0.40 9.38
C ARG A 122 14.70 -0.62 8.43
N VAL A 123 13.41 -0.47 8.16
CA VAL A 123 12.66 -1.28 7.19
C VAL A 123 12.10 -0.36 6.13
N ARG A 124 12.57 -0.54 4.91
CA ARG A 124 12.03 0.12 3.72
C ARG A 124 10.83 -0.64 3.22
N LEU A 125 9.64 -0.09 3.39
CA LEU A 125 8.41 -0.70 2.91
C LEU A 125 7.99 -0.02 1.60
N THR A 126 7.78 -0.81 0.55
CA THR A 126 7.27 -0.35 -0.73
C THR A 126 5.87 -0.91 -0.93
N VAL A 127 4.92 -0.02 -1.21
CA VAL A 127 3.50 -0.32 -1.35
C VAL A 127 2.93 0.25 -2.66
N ALA A 128 1.84 -0.33 -3.13
CA ALA A 128 1.02 0.21 -4.21
C ALA A 128 -0.30 0.74 -3.68
N ARG A 129 -0.83 1.76 -4.34
CA ARG A 129 -2.15 2.29 -4.10
C ARG A 129 -2.86 2.51 -5.41
N LYS A 130 -4.02 1.89 -5.58
CA LYS A 130 -4.83 2.13 -6.78
C LYS A 130 -5.34 3.56 -6.78
N ILE A 131 -5.07 4.29 -7.86
CA ILE A 131 -5.59 5.63 -8.06
C ILE A 131 -7.08 5.50 -8.37
N GLN A 132 -7.92 5.67 -7.36
CA GLN A 132 -9.36 5.75 -7.59
C GLN A 132 -9.65 7.02 -8.38
N THR A 133 -10.01 6.86 -9.65
CA THR A 133 -10.79 7.87 -10.35
C THR A 133 -12.15 7.86 -9.69
N VAL A 134 -12.35 8.75 -8.74
CA VAL A 134 -13.71 9.07 -8.27
C VAL A 134 -14.48 9.48 -9.52
N ASN A 135 -15.47 8.69 -9.93
CA ASN A 135 -16.58 9.22 -10.69
C ASN A 135 -17.29 10.16 -9.73
N VAL A 136 -16.74 11.37 -9.59
CA VAL A 136 -17.43 12.46 -8.94
C VAL A 136 -18.65 12.65 -9.82
N PHE A 137 -19.81 12.21 -9.36
CA PHE A 137 -21.06 12.81 -9.80
C PHE A 137 -20.93 14.27 -9.37
N MET A 138 -20.37 15.09 -10.24
CA MET A 138 -20.52 16.53 -10.14
C MET A 138 -21.96 16.78 -10.55
N PRO A 139 -22.86 17.18 -9.64
CA PRO A 139 -24.16 17.66 -10.05
C PRO A 139 -23.89 18.84 -10.98
N ARG A 140 -24.08 18.63 -12.29
CA ARG A 140 -24.13 19.72 -13.23
C ARG A 140 -25.35 20.54 -12.83
N PRO A 141 -25.20 21.81 -12.44
CA PRO A 141 -26.35 22.63 -12.03
C PRO A 141 -27.42 22.78 -13.12
N GLU A 142 -27.10 22.37 -14.35
CA GLU A 142 -27.92 22.57 -15.55
C GLU A 142 -28.74 21.35 -15.99
N GLU A 143 -28.57 20.18 -15.36
CA GLU A 143 -29.41 19.02 -15.67
C GLU A 143 -30.53 18.92 -14.63
N SER A 144 -31.76 19.18 -15.07
CA SER A 144 -32.98 19.07 -14.27
C SER A 144 -32.96 17.79 -13.42
N LEU A 145 -33.37 17.90 -12.15
CA LEU A 145 -33.42 16.76 -11.22
C LEU A 145 -34.06 15.52 -11.87
N PRO A 146 -33.57 14.31 -11.57
CA PRO A 146 -34.16 13.07 -12.07
C PRO A 146 -35.66 13.02 -11.77
N ILE A 147 -36.44 12.52 -12.73
CA ILE A 147 -37.92 12.42 -12.66
C ILE A 147 -38.41 11.72 -11.38
N ALA A 148 -37.57 10.90 -10.74
CA ALA A 148 -37.90 10.16 -9.52
C ALA A 148 -37.85 11.00 -8.22
N TYR A 149 -37.23 12.18 -8.22
CA TYR A 149 -37.06 13.01 -7.01
C TYR A 149 -38.38 13.41 -6.32
N PRO A 150 -39.46 13.78 -7.06
CA PRO A 150 -40.77 14.09 -6.47
C PRO A 150 -41.43 12.91 -5.76
N LEU A 151 -41.11 11.66 -6.12
CA LEU A 151 -41.67 10.47 -5.48
C LEU A 151 -41.11 10.26 -4.06
N LEU A 152 -39.84 10.63 -3.85
CA LEU A 152 -39.17 10.53 -2.55
C LEU A 152 -39.57 11.65 -1.58
N ALA A 153 -40.05 12.79 -2.11
CA ALA A 153 -40.49 13.93 -1.33
C ALA A 153 -41.93 13.81 -0.83
N THR A 154 -42.66 12.74 -1.18
CA THR A 154 -43.99 12.48 -0.61
C THR A 154 -43.84 11.95 0.81
N THR A 155 -43.68 12.86 1.76
CA THR A 155 -43.88 12.58 3.18
C THR A 155 -45.34 12.16 3.37
N ASP A 156 -45.54 10.88 3.69
CA ASP A 156 -46.82 10.36 4.19
C ASP A 156 -47.07 11.00 5.56
N ASP A 157 -47.69 12.19 5.57
CA ASP A 157 -48.13 12.94 6.76
C ASP A 157 -49.34 12.25 7.43
N ARG A 158 -49.24 10.94 7.68
CA ARG A 158 -50.13 10.25 8.62
C ARG A 158 -49.75 10.62 10.05
N LEU A 159 -50.10 11.85 10.39
CA LEU A 159 -50.27 12.38 11.74
C LEU A 159 -51.13 11.40 12.55
N VAL A 160 -50.51 10.64 13.43
CA VAL A 160 -51.21 9.94 14.51
C VAL A 160 -51.49 11.00 15.58
N LYS A 161 -52.78 11.30 15.78
CA LYS A 161 -53.29 12.15 16.86
C LYS A 161 -53.07 11.51 18.23
#